data_AF-A0A1J5IAU5-F1
#
_entry.id   AF-A0A1J5IAU5-F1
#
_cell.length_a   1.000
_cell.length_b   1.000
_cell.length_c   1.000
_cell.angle_alpha   90.00
_cell.angle_beta   90.00
_cell.angle_gamma   90.00
#
_symmetry.space_group_name_H-M   'P 1'
#
loop_
_entity.id
_entity.type
_entity.pdbx_description
1 polymer ?
#
loop_
_entity_poly.entity_id
_entity_poly.type
_entity_poly.pdbx_seq_one_letter_code
_entity_poly.pdbx_strand_id
1 'polypeptide(L)'
;MSKIQNSKQFRTFEFCVSDLFRILDLEFRVSAVLIPLFFISILLLLAGCAAKIEKPISRPPAPTAPLELVSEVRLPSFDDDLDQASLELAMERSLQYYDRRATFLYRYGDKQYTARELKESLLAFRDIIRSPDADELKRKKIGETFDVYRTTGFDKNGTVLFTGYYIFMRKLFKNSKFFLDYRFFLC
;
A
#
# COMPACT_ATOMS: atom_id res chain seq x y z
N MET A 1 -48.54 -13.44 -105.04
CA MET A 1 -49.53 -13.27 -103.94
C MET A 1 -48.90 -13.85 -102.69
N SER A 2 -48.81 -13.24 -101.51
CA SER A 2 -49.28 -11.96 -100.98
C SER A 2 -48.36 -11.53 -99.82
N LYS A 3 -48.27 -10.22 -99.60
CA LYS A 3 -47.69 -9.54 -98.43
C LYS A 3 -48.20 -10.11 -97.11
N ILE A 4 -47.48 -9.86 -96.01
CA ILE A 4 -48.01 -9.13 -94.83
C ILE A 4 -46.85 -8.41 -94.11
N GLN A 5 -47.14 -7.16 -93.74
CA GLN A 5 -46.32 -6.17 -93.06
C GLN A 5 -46.41 -6.27 -91.52
N ASN A 6 -45.28 -5.97 -90.86
CA ASN A 6 -45.06 -4.93 -89.84
C ASN A 6 -45.78 -4.94 -88.46
N SER A 7 -44.95 -4.60 -87.46
CA SER A 7 -45.20 -3.92 -86.18
C SER A 7 -45.54 -4.78 -84.94
N LYS A 8 -44.63 -4.73 -83.95
CA LYS A 8 -44.85 -3.97 -82.71
C LYS A 8 -43.55 -3.83 -81.91
N GLN A 9 -43.22 -2.59 -81.66
CA GLN A 9 -42.24 -2.09 -80.71
C GLN A 9 -42.78 -2.26 -79.29
N PHE A 10 -42.01 -2.88 -78.39
CA PHE A 10 -42.19 -2.71 -76.94
C PHE A 10 -40.82 -2.61 -76.28
N ARG A 11 -40.66 -1.56 -75.48
CA ARG A 11 -39.40 -1.08 -74.91
C ARG A 11 -39.23 -1.63 -73.49
N THR A 12 -37.95 -1.81 -73.12
CA THR A 12 -37.33 -1.84 -71.78
C THR A 12 -37.66 -2.97 -70.81
N PHE A 13 -36.66 -3.80 -70.53
CA PHE A 13 -36.06 -3.94 -69.18
C PHE A 13 -34.73 -4.69 -69.30
N GLU A 14 -33.64 -4.00 -69.65
CA GLU A 14 -32.29 -4.54 -69.46
C GLU A 14 -31.93 -4.36 -67.99
N PHE A 15 -32.06 -5.43 -67.20
CA PHE A 15 -31.37 -5.53 -65.92
C PHE A 15 -29.88 -5.71 -66.22
N CYS A 16 -29.10 -4.70 -65.87
CA CYS A 16 -27.70 -4.61 -66.21
C CYS A 16 -26.87 -5.65 -65.45
N VAL A 17 -26.10 -6.47 -66.18
CA VAL A 17 -25.09 -7.41 -65.64
C VAL A 17 -24.03 -6.66 -64.79
N SER A 18 -23.93 -5.34 -64.92
CA SER A 18 -23.05 -4.49 -64.11
C SER A 18 -23.41 -4.43 -62.62
N ASP A 19 -24.67 -4.64 -62.25
CA ASP A 19 -25.09 -4.50 -60.84
C ASP A 19 -24.79 -5.78 -60.03
N LEU A 20 -24.84 -6.96 -60.66
CA LEU A 20 -24.48 -8.22 -60.03
C LEU A 20 -22.96 -8.34 -59.80
N PHE A 21 -22.15 -7.85 -60.75
CA PHE A 21 -20.69 -7.81 -60.63
C PHE A 21 -20.22 -6.84 -59.54
N ARG A 22 -20.91 -5.69 -59.41
CA ARG A 22 -20.64 -4.71 -58.35
C ARG A 22 -20.95 -5.22 -56.94
N ILE A 23 -21.98 -6.04 -56.75
CA ILE A 23 -22.32 -6.60 -55.43
C ILE A 23 -21.30 -7.67 -55.01
N LEU A 24 -20.88 -8.55 -55.94
CA LEU A 24 -19.81 -9.54 -55.70
C LEU A 24 -18.44 -8.88 -55.41
N ASP A 25 -18.08 -7.82 -56.14
CA ASP A 25 -16.86 -7.04 -55.86
C ASP A 25 -16.96 -6.25 -54.54
N LEU A 26 -18.16 -5.76 -54.18
CA LEU A 26 -18.38 -5.04 -52.93
C LEU A 26 -18.31 -5.99 -51.73
N GLU A 27 -18.92 -7.18 -51.79
CA GLU A 27 -18.81 -8.21 -50.75
C GLU A 27 -17.36 -8.71 -50.57
N PHE A 28 -16.62 -8.88 -51.67
CA PHE A 28 -15.21 -9.31 -51.62
C PHE A 28 -14.29 -8.21 -51.06
N ARG A 29 -14.49 -6.95 -51.46
CA ARG A 29 -13.72 -5.79 -50.94
C ARG A 29 -14.09 -5.45 -49.49
N VAL A 30 -15.35 -5.62 -49.10
CA VAL A 30 -15.82 -5.46 -47.71
C VAL A 30 -15.21 -6.55 -46.83
N SER A 31 -15.18 -7.81 -47.29
CA SER A 31 -14.53 -8.91 -46.57
C SER A 31 -13.02 -8.72 -46.45
N ALA A 32 -12.35 -8.29 -47.53
CA ALA A 32 -10.90 -8.06 -47.54
C ALA A 32 -10.43 -6.92 -46.62
N VAL A 33 -11.33 -6.02 -46.20
CA VAL A 33 -11.03 -4.89 -45.30
C VAL A 33 -11.58 -5.11 -43.89
N LEU A 34 -12.77 -5.71 -43.75
CA LEU A 34 -13.38 -6.01 -42.45
C LEU A 34 -12.65 -7.14 -41.72
N ILE A 35 -12.16 -8.15 -42.43
CA ILE A 35 -11.41 -9.27 -41.83
C ILE A 35 -10.10 -8.76 -41.17
N PRO A 36 -9.21 -8.00 -41.85
CA PRO A 36 -8.01 -7.49 -41.19
C PRO A 36 -8.34 -6.48 -40.09
N LEU A 37 -9.39 -5.65 -40.23
CA LEU A 37 -9.83 -4.75 -39.15
C LEU A 37 -10.33 -5.51 -37.92
N PHE A 38 -11.04 -6.62 -38.11
CA PHE A 38 -11.50 -7.48 -37.04
C PHE A 38 -10.33 -8.17 -36.33
N PHE A 39 -9.36 -8.69 -37.09
CA PHE A 39 -8.14 -9.27 -36.52
C PHE A 39 -7.27 -8.23 -35.78
N ILE A 40 -7.17 -7.00 -36.31
CA ILE A 40 -6.46 -5.89 -35.64
C ILE A 40 -7.18 -5.50 -34.34
N SER A 41 -8.51 -5.42 -34.34
CA SER A 41 -9.32 -5.16 -33.15
C SER A 41 -9.13 -6.22 -32.07
N ILE A 42 -9.13 -7.51 -32.44
CA ILE A 42 -8.84 -8.62 -31.53
C ILE A 42 -7.40 -8.52 -30.98
N LEU A 43 -6.42 -8.14 -31.81
CA LEU A 43 -5.03 -7.97 -31.37
C LEU A 43 -4.88 -6.81 -30.38
N LEU A 44 -5.61 -5.70 -30.59
CA LEU A 44 -5.69 -4.56 -29.66
C LEU A 44 -6.36 -4.94 -28.34
N LEU A 45 -7.42 -5.75 -28.39
CA LEU A 45 -8.11 -6.27 -27.19
C LEU A 45 -7.20 -7.22 -26.38
N LEU A 46 -6.36 -8.02 -27.05
CA LEU A 46 -5.41 -8.93 -26.39
C LEU A 46 -4.18 -8.20 -25.81
N ALA A 47 -3.79 -7.06 -26.38
CA ALA A 47 -2.66 -6.25 -25.88
C ALA A 47 -3.00 -5.44 -24.60
N GLY A 48 -4.28 -5.34 -24.24
CA GLY A 48 -4.76 -4.57 -23.07
C GLY A 48 -4.53 -5.23 -21.71
N CYS A 49 -4.13 -6.51 -21.67
CA CYS A 49 -3.92 -7.24 -20.42
C CYS A 49 -2.46 -7.17 -19.94
N ALA A 50 -1.89 -5.97 -19.84
CA ALA A 50 -0.71 -5.77 -19.02
C ALA A 50 -1.15 -5.66 -17.56
N ALA A 51 -1.46 -6.80 -16.93
CA ALA A 51 -1.65 -6.87 -15.49
C ALA A 51 -0.41 -6.25 -14.83
N LYS A 52 -0.60 -5.15 -14.11
CA LYS A 52 0.47 -4.52 -13.33
C LYS A 52 0.89 -5.53 -12.29
N ILE A 53 1.93 -6.29 -12.56
CA ILE A 53 2.52 -7.23 -11.62
C ILE A 53 3.04 -6.36 -10.48
N GLU A 54 2.29 -6.31 -9.38
CA GLU A 54 2.82 -5.85 -8.10
C GLU A 54 3.98 -6.76 -7.78
N LYS A 55 5.21 -6.24 -7.96
CA LYS A 55 6.39 -6.94 -7.48
C LYS A 55 6.16 -7.15 -5.98
N PRO A 56 6.25 -8.40 -5.48
CA PRO A 56 6.24 -8.60 -4.04
C PRO A 56 7.32 -7.70 -3.46
N ILE A 57 6.99 -6.96 -2.39
CA ILE A 57 7.95 -6.13 -1.69
C ILE A 57 9.07 -7.08 -1.24
N SER A 58 10.14 -7.17 -2.03
CA SER A 58 11.31 -7.95 -1.67
C SER A 58 11.90 -7.21 -0.48
N ARG A 59 11.71 -7.78 0.72
CA ARG A 59 12.28 -7.25 1.96
C ARG A 59 13.76 -7.01 1.68
N PRO A 60 14.23 -5.75 1.64
CA PRO A 60 15.63 -5.50 1.35
C PRO A 60 16.47 -6.17 2.45
N PRO A 61 17.71 -6.57 2.12
CA PRO A 61 18.60 -7.18 3.09
C PRO A 61 18.65 -6.30 4.35
N ALA A 62 18.56 -6.92 5.52
CA ALA A 62 18.53 -6.20 6.77
C ALA A 62 19.74 -5.24 6.82
N PRO A 63 19.52 -3.93 7.10
CA PRO A 63 20.62 -2.98 7.16
C PRO A 63 21.63 -3.45 8.21
N THR A 64 22.91 -3.44 7.84
CA THR A 64 24.03 -3.87 8.70
C THR A 64 24.17 -3.03 9.98
N ALA A 65 23.60 -1.82 9.99
CA ALA A 65 23.43 -0.97 11.16
C ALA A 65 22.04 -0.31 11.09
N PRO A 66 20.99 -0.87 11.74
CA PRO A 66 19.62 -0.36 11.63
C PRO A 66 19.40 0.98 12.34
N LEU A 67 20.34 1.40 13.19
CA LEU A 67 20.27 2.62 13.99
C LEU A 67 21.56 3.42 13.80
N GLU A 68 21.42 4.73 13.58
CA GLU A 68 22.49 5.71 13.44
C GLU A 68 22.36 6.77 14.54
N LEU A 69 23.45 7.11 15.22
CA LEU A 69 23.45 8.17 16.23
C LEU A 69 23.24 9.55 15.58
N VAL A 70 22.33 10.33 16.15
CA VAL A 70 21.97 11.68 15.70
C VAL A 70 22.80 12.70 16.47
N SER A 71 23.44 13.62 15.74
CA SER A 71 24.13 14.77 16.31
C SER A 71 23.16 15.78 16.90
N GLU A 72 23.53 16.50 17.96
CA GLU A 72 22.69 17.52 18.62
C GLU A 72 22.04 18.53 17.66
N VAL A 73 22.77 18.97 16.62
CA VAL A 73 22.29 19.93 15.61
C VAL A 73 21.16 19.37 14.73
N ARG A 74 20.99 18.04 14.69
CA ARG A 74 19.99 17.32 13.86
C ARG A 74 18.86 16.72 14.69
N LEU A 75 18.73 17.11 15.97
CA LEU A 75 17.65 16.61 16.81
C LEU A 75 16.28 17.10 16.33
N PRO A 76 15.24 16.25 16.35
CA PRO A 76 13.87 16.66 16.06
C PRO A 76 13.29 17.47 17.24
N SER A 77 12.12 18.09 17.04
CA SER A 77 11.45 18.87 18.08
C SER A 77 10.87 18.04 19.24
N PHE A 78 10.72 16.73 19.07
CA PHE A 78 10.09 15.79 20.03
C PHE A 78 8.64 16.10 20.38
N ASP A 79 7.92 16.82 19.52
CA ASP A 79 6.50 17.09 19.70
C ASP A 79 5.67 15.81 19.49
N ASP A 80 4.70 15.59 20.37
CA ASP A 80 3.73 14.48 20.33
C ASP A 80 2.32 15.09 20.22
N ASP A 81 1.44 14.49 19.41
CA ASP A 81 0.05 14.93 19.25
C ASP A 81 -0.85 14.42 20.39
N LEU A 82 -0.36 13.47 21.20
CA LEU A 82 -1.03 12.96 22.39
C LEU A 82 -0.73 13.78 23.65
N ASP A 83 -1.58 13.63 24.66
CA ASP A 83 -1.42 14.33 25.93
C ASP A 83 -0.29 13.74 26.79
N GLN A 84 0.33 14.59 27.62
CA GLN A 84 1.43 14.19 28.51
C GLN A 84 1.03 13.06 29.48
N ALA A 85 -0.22 12.98 29.93
CA ALA A 85 -0.63 11.94 30.87
C ALA A 85 -0.62 10.55 30.23
N SER A 86 -0.94 10.47 28.92
CA SER A 86 -0.81 9.23 28.14
C SER A 86 0.64 8.76 28.04
N LEU A 87 1.59 9.67 27.82
CA LEU A 87 3.03 9.39 27.80
C LEU A 87 3.53 8.94 29.17
N GLU A 88 3.10 9.60 30.25
CA GLU A 88 3.45 9.20 31.61
C GLU A 88 2.93 7.80 31.95
N LEU A 89 1.71 7.46 31.54
CA LEU A 89 1.16 6.12 31.69
C LEU A 89 1.96 5.07 30.90
N ALA A 90 2.43 5.41 29.69
CA ALA A 90 3.29 4.53 28.89
C ALA A 90 4.65 4.31 29.55
N MET A 91 5.26 5.35 30.14
CA MET A 91 6.51 5.24 30.90
C MET A 91 6.33 4.34 32.14
N GLU A 92 5.26 4.51 32.90
CA GLU A 92 4.96 3.69 34.08
C GLU A 92 4.83 2.20 33.72
N ARG A 93 4.09 1.88 32.64
CA ARG A 93 3.98 0.51 32.12
C ARG A 93 5.34 -0.06 31.67
N SER A 94 6.21 0.79 31.12
CA SER A 94 7.56 0.41 30.70
C SER A 94 8.46 0.10 31.90
N LEU A 95 8.37 0.89 32.99
CA LEU A 95 9.08 0.61 34.24
C LEU A 95 8.66 -0.76 34.82
N GLN A 96 7.36 -1.03 34.90
CA GLN A 96 6.83 -2.33 35.35
C GLN A 96 7.23 -3.50 34.43
N TYR A 97 7.43 -3.23 33.14
CA TYR A 97 7.95 -4.23 32.21
C TYR A 97 9.41 -4.58 32.53
N TYR A 98 10.27 -3.57 32.74
CA TYR A 98 11.68 -3.79 33.09
C TYR A 98 11.85 -4.45 34.45
N ASP A 99 10.97 -4.16 35.43
CA ASP A 99 10.96 -4.86 36.72
C ASP A 99 10.75 -6.36 36.58
N ARG A 100 9.89 -6.78 35.63
CA ARG A 100 9.65 -8.21 35.36
C ARG A 100 10.76 -8.87 34.54
N ARG A 101 11.62 -8.09 33.88
CA ARG A 101 12.66 -8.58 32.95
C ARG A 101 14.06 -8.05 33.31
N ALA A 102 14.36 -7.95 34.59
CA ALA A 102 15.59 -7.33 35.10
C ALA A 102 16.91 -7.96 34.58
N THR A 103 16.89 -9.24 34.18
CA THR A 103 18.09 -9.98 33.74
C THR A 103 18.39 -9.89 32.24
N PHE A 104 17.52 -9.25 31.45
CA PHE A 104 17.74 -9.13 30.00
C PHE A 104 18.70 -7.98 29.67
N LEU A 105 19.54 -8.22 28.66
CA LEU A 105 20.33 -7.19 27.99
C LEU A 105 19.62 -6.74 26.71
N TYR A 106 19.56 -5.43 26.50
CA TYR A 106 18.89 -4.79 25.38
C TYR A 106 19.93 -4.15 24.47
N ARG A 107 19.90 -4.50 23.18
CA ARG A 107 20.84 -3.99 22.19
C ARG A 107 20.24 -2.81 21.42
N TYR A 108 20.95 -1.69 21.43
CA TYR A 108 20.63 -0.48 20.66
C TYR A 108 21.85 -0.10 19.82
N GLY A 109 21.79 -0.36 18.53
CA GLY A 109 22.95 -0.26 17.64
C GLY A 109 24.07 -1.20 18.09
N ASP A 110 25.23 -0.62 18.41
CA ASP A 110 26.41 -1.35 18.91
C ASP A 110 26.52 -1.38 20.44
N LYS A 111 25.64 -0.66 21.15
CA LYS A 111 25.62 -0.62 22.62
C LYS A 111 24.64 -1.64 23.19
N GLN A 112 24.94 -2.10 24.40
CA GLN A 112 24.05 -2.94 25.20
C GLN A 112 23.75 -2.23 26.51
N TYR A 113 22.49 -2.34 26.94
CA TYR A 113 22.00 -1.75 28.18
C TYR A 113 21.29 -2.82 29.00
N THR A 114 21.50 -2.76 30.31
CA THR A 114 20.77 -3.55 31.30
C THR A 114 19.37 -2.96 31.51
N ALA A 115 18.44 -3.78 31.99
CA ALA A 115 17.13 -3.29 32.41
C ALA A 115 17.23 -2.16 33.46
N ARG A 116 18.24 -2.19 34.33
CA ARG A 116 18.51 -1.13 35.32
C ARG A 116 18.85 0.20 34.66
N GLU A 117 19.76 0.21 33.71
CA GLU A 117 20.14 1.43 32.98
C GLU A 117 18.96 2.00 32.18
N LEU A 118 18.14 1.14 31.56
CA LEU A 118 16.92 1.59 30.87
C LEU A 118 15.88 2.18 31.83
N LYS A 119 15.77 1.66 33.05
CA LYS A 119 14.92 2.25 34.09
C LYS A 119 15.44 3.62 34.53
N GLU A 120 16.74 3.73 34.82
CA GLU A 120 17.38 4.99 35.20
C GLU A 120 17.19 6.04 34.09
N SER A 121 17.36 5.64 32.83
CA SER A 121 17.09 6.47 31.66
C SER A 121 15.64 6.94 31.58
N LEU A 122 14.66 6.04 31.80
CA LEU A 122 13.23 6.41 31.79
C LEU A 122 12.86 7.36 32.92
N LEU A 123 13.45 7.20 34.11
CA LEU A 123 13.23 8.09 35.24
C LEU A 123 13.77 9.50 34.95
N ALA A 124 14.99 9.60 34.44
CA ALA A 124 15.58 10.87 34.03
C ALA A 124 14.75 11.56 32.94
N PHE A 125 14.26 10.80 31.95
CA PHE A 125 13.41 11.34 30.88
C PHE A 125 12.09 11.87 31.45
N ARG A 126 11.45 11.11 32.35
CA ARG A 126 10.22 11.53 33.03
C ARG A 126 10.41 12.83 33.81
N ASP A 127 11.54 13.01 34.49
CA ASP A 127 11.84 14.22 35.25
C ASP A 127 12.00 15.44 34.33
N ILE A 128 12.60 15.27 33.15
CA ILE A 128 12.69 16.34 32.14
C ILE A 128 11.30 16.70 31.60
N ILE A 129 10.47 15.72 31.25
CA ILE A 129 9.13 15.99 30.71
C ILE A 129 8.21 16.67 31.74
N ARG A 130 8.32 16.29 33.01
CA ARG A 130 7.55 16.88 34.12
C ARG A 130 8.02 18.27 34.55
N SER A 131 9.22 18.67 34.15
CA SER A 131 9.72 20.00 34.46
C SER A 131 8.80 21.08 33.87
N PRO A 132 8.65 22.24 34.54
CA PRO A 132 7.88 23.38 34.03
C PRO A 132 8.61 24.13 32.91
N ASP A 133 9.67 23.55 32.35
CA ASP A 133 10.49 24.16 31.32
C ASP A 133 9.75 24.28 30.00
N ALA A 134 10.15 25.27 29.18
CA ALA A 134 9.71 25.36 27.80
C ALA A 134 10.24 24.18 26.95
N ASP A 135 9.52 23.81 25.90
CA ASP A 135 9.84 22.65 25.05
C ASP A 135 11.24 22.72 24.44
N GLU A 136 11.71 23.92 24.09
CA GLU A 136 13.08 24.17 23.63
C GLU A 136 14.14 23.74 24.66
N LEU A 137 13.91 24.06 25.93
CA LEU A 137 14.82 23.71 27.01
C LEU A 137 14.74 22.21 27.33
N LYS A 138 13.54 21.62 27.26
CA LYS A 138 13.37 20.16 27.36
C LYS A 138 14.12 19.44 26.24
N ARG A 139 13.98 19.88 24.99
CA ARG A 139 14.71 19.33 23.83
C ARG A 139 16.22 19.39 24.04
N LYS A 140 16.73 20.53 24.52
CA LYS A 140 18.15 20.68 24.84
C LYS A 140 18.60 19.70 25.92
N LYS A 141 17.87 19.62 27.04
CA LYS A 141 18.16 18.65 28.12
C LYS A 141 18.15 17.20 27.61
N ILE A 142 17.22 16.86 26.72
CA ILE A 142 17.16 15.53 26.11
C ILE A 142 18.43 15.28 25.28
N GLY A 143 18.82 16.24 24.43
CA GLY A 143 20.03 16.12 23.61
C GLY A 143 21.33 16.01 24.41
N GLU A 144 21.42 16.68 25.55
CA GLU A 144 22.60 16.63 26.44
C GLU A 144 22.65 15.36 27.31
N THR A 145 21.49 14.75 27.60
CA THR A 145 21.37 13.61 28.52
C THR A 145 21.31 12.26 27.81
N PHE A 146 20.77 12.19 26.60
CA PHE A 146 20.49 10.93 25.90
C PHE A 146 21.15 10.84 24.53
N ASP A 147 21.61 9.64 24.19
CA ASP A 147 21.92 9.27 22.82
C ASP A 147 20.62 9.12 22.02
N VAL A 148 20.44 9.97 21.00
CA VAL A 148 19.27 9.91 20.11
C VAL A 148 19.64 9.16 18.84
N TYR A 149 18.87 8.13 18.52
CA TYR A 149 19.13 7.29 17.34
C TYR A 149 18.05 7.50 16.27
N ARG A 150 18.47 7.54 15.01
CA ARG A 150 17.60 7.50 13.83
C ARG A 150 17.69 6.12 13.19
N THR A 151 16.54 5.58 12.78
CA THR A 151 16.51 4.37 11.94
C THR A 151 17.05 4.67 10.54
N THR A 152 17.94 3.83 10.02
CA THR A 152 18.43 3.97 8.64
C THR A 152 17.34 3.62 7.61
N GLY A 153 16.27 2.94 8.03
CA GLY A 153 15.25 2.44 7.13
C GLY A 153 15.76 1.32 6.22
N PHE A 154 14.88 0.90 5.31
CA PHE A 154 15.11 -0.21 4.39
C PHE A 154 16.06 0.13 3.23
N ASP A 155 16.20 1.42 2.92
CA ASP A 155 16.96 1.96 1.79
C ASP A 155 18.12 2.88 2.21
N LYS A 156 18.46 2.90 3.51
CA LYS A 156 19.43 3.84 4.12
C LYS A 156 19.05 5.32 4.06
N ASN A 157 17.88 5.66 3.53
CA ASN A 157 17.38 7.04 3.45
C ASN A 157 16.31 7.32 4.52
N GLY A 158 16.13 6.42 5.49
CA GLY A 158 15.14 6.58 6.56
C GLY A 158 13.72 6.12 6.17
N THR A 159 13.54 5.49 5.00
CA THR A 159 12.23 4.97 4.60
C THR A 159 11.84 3.79 5.48
N VAL A 160 10.73 3.94 6.21
CA VAL A 160 10.18 2.92 7.11
C VAL A 160 8.70 2.68 6.84
N LEU A 161 8.26 1.45 7.07
CA LEU A 161 6.85 1.05 6.98
C LEU A 161 6.25 1.04 8.38
N PHE A 162 5.22 1.86 8.60
CA PHE A 162 4.43 1.83 9.82
C PHE A 162 3.19 0.95 9.61
N THR A 163 3.01 -0.05 10.46
CA THR A 163 1.81 -0.91 10.49
C THR A 163 1.16 -0.83 11.86
N GLY A 164 -0.17 -0.70 11.91
CA GLY A 164 -0.94 -0.71 13.16
C GLY A 164 -1.40 -2.13 13.52
N TYR A 165 -1.25 -2.49 14.79
CA TYR A 165 -1.88 -3.70 15.35
C TYR A 165 -2.83 -3.29 16.47
N TYR A 166 -4.00 -3.91 16.53
CA TYR A 166 -4.97 -3.73 17.60
C TYR A 166 -5.28 -5.07 18.26
N ILE A 167 -5.66 -5.03 19.53
CA ILE A 167 -6.13 -6.22 20.24
C ILE A 167 -7.62 -6.36 19.98
N PHE A 168 -8.03 -7.43 19.31
CA PHE A 168 -9.43 -7.75 19.13
C PHE A 168 -10.00 -8.35 20.42
N MET A 169 -11.00 -7.69 21.00
CA MET A 169 -11.68 -8.17 22.20
C MET A 169 -12.78 -9.17 21.84
N ARG A 170 -12.53 -10.47 22.08
CA ARG A 170 -13.55 -11.53 21.90
C ARG A 170 -14.25 -11.84 23.23
N LYS A 171 -15.57 -11.67 23.28
CA LYS A 171 -16.39 -12.10 24.43
C LYS A 171 -16.47 -13.62 24.44
N LEU A 172 -15.74 -14.26 25.34
CA LEU A 172 -15.83 -15.70 25.58
C LEU A 172 -16.71 -15.95 26.81
N PHE A 173 -17.79 -16.72 26.63
CA PHE A 173 -18.61 -17.17 27.74
C PHE A 173 -18.05 -18.50 28.28
N LYS A 174 -17.77 -18.56 29.59
CA LYS A 174 -17.14 -19.72 30.26
C LYS A 174 -18.12 -20.87 30.58
N ASN A 175 -19.37 -20.82 30.11
CA ASN A 175 -20.41 -21.82 30.42
C ASN A 175 -20.81 -22.66 29.19
N SER A 176 -20.44 -23.94 29.23
CA SER A 176 -20.51 -24.93 28.15
C SER A 176 -21.88 -25.61 28.02
N LYS A 177 -22.95 -24.86 27.76
CA LYS A 177 -24.24 -25.46 27.33
C LYS A 177 -24.98 -24.77 26.19
N PHE A 178 -24.55 -23.59 25.76
CA PHE A 178 -25.20 -22.87 24.67
C PHE A 178 -24.16 -22.24 23.75
N PHE A 179 -24.18 -22.66 22.49
CA PHE A 179 -23.47 -22.03 21.39
C PHE A 179 -24.45 -21.06 20.73
N LEU A 180 -24.25 -19.75 20.90
CA LEU A 180 -24.93 -18.76 20.07
C LEU A 180 -24.19 -18.71 18.73
N ASP A 181 -24.83 -19.24 17.70
CA ASP A 181 -24.40 -19.13 16.30
C ASP A 181 -24.47 -17.65 15.89
N TYR A 182 -23.37 -16.93 16.09
CA TYR A 182 -23.20 -15.62 15.46
C TYR A 182 -22.91 -15.86 13.98
N ARG A 183 -23.97 -16.08 13.19
CA ARG A 183 -23.88 -15.97 11.73
C ARG A 183 -23.40 -14.55 11.41
N PHE A 184 -22.20 -14.47 10.86
CA PHE A 184 -21.67 -13.25 10.25
C PHE A 184 -22.61 -12.84 9.11
N PHE A 185 -23.52 -11.91 9.35
CA PHE A 185 -24.07 -11.09 8.29
C PHE A 185 -23.02 -10.03 7.95
N LEU A 186 -22.23 -10.30 6.92
CA LEU A 186 -21.58 -9.23 6.16
C LEU A 186 -22.71 -8.47 5.44
N CYS A 187 -22.86 -7.19 5.77
CA CYS A 187 -23.57 -6.22 4.94
C CYS A 187 -22.63 -5.76 3.83
#